data_AF-A0A165IKL4-F1
#
_entry.id   AF-A0A165IKL4-F1
#
_cell.length_a   1.000
_cell.length_b   1.000
_cell.length_c   1.000
_cell.angle_alpha   90.00
_cell.angle_beta   90.00
_cell.angle_gamma   90.00
#
_symmetry.space_group_name_H-M   'P 1'
#
loop_
_entity.id
_entity.type
_entity.pdbx_description
1 polymer ?
#
loop_
_entity_poly.entity_id
_entity_poly.type
_entity_poly.pdbx_seq_one_letter_code
_entity_poly.pdbx_strand_id
1 'polypeptide(L)'
;MKGTLKQLERAIDNATTYDEWYEASQEHDRLSGADEWKEVDRSPYYDYELIRNRLWQIRQARERNDVNKLVFHLHEGLHGNLGNISNPRLYQHSRVGTKRLIENYLTEVSTALNYLCDSNFKEFGLKEKLDFFETTGQAFGQSCLMLSGGAALGLFHIGVARCLWEQNLLPSVISGSSAGSIIGSVVGTHNDEELKVKLEPENIYLEAFKVLGWKGLVRGTPVLDGDHLEACLEENITDMTFEEAYRHTGREINITVSPYDRNQHARLLNWRTSPNVLIRKASLASCAIPGIYPPVSLWAKNIDGERVPYIPGRKFVDGSIVDDLPIRRLARLYGVNHSIVSQTNPHVVPFLSRNENTDSSLSTLGDWALRNVS
;
A
#
# COMPACT_ATOMS: atom_id res chain seq x y z
N MET A 1 0.30 -13.68 36.19
CA MET A 1 1.05 -13.13 35.03
C MET A 1 1.01 -14.08 33.83
N LYS A 2 1.67 -15.25 33.83
CA LYS A 2 1.66 -16.15 32.64
C LYS A 2 0.26 -16.58 32.16
N GLY A 3 -0.67 -16.85 33.09
CA GLY A 3 -2.06 -17.22 32.73
C GLY A 3 -2.84 -16.07 32.06
N THR A 4 -2.62 -14.84 32.53
CA THR A 4 -3.26 -13.62 32.02
C THR A 4 -2.75 -13.26 30.62
N LEU A 5 -1.44 -13.34 30.38
CA LEU A 5 -0.85 -13.10 29.05
C LEU A 5 -1.43 -14.09 28.01
N LYS A 6 -1.56 -15.37 28.36
CA LYS A 6 -2.17 -16.37 27.48
C LYS A 6 -3.65 -16.10 27.17
N GLN A 7 -4.38 -15.48 28.10
CA GLN A 7 -5.76 -15.04 27.85
C GLN A 7 -5.80 -13.86 26.88
N LEU A 8 -4.86 -12.92 27.01
CA LEU A 8 -4.74 -11.78 26.10
C LEU A 8 -4.31 -12.22 24.70
N GLU A 9 -3.37 -13.16 24.57
CA GLU A 9 -3.01 -13.77 23.27
C GLU A 9 -4.25 -14.37 22.59
N ARG A 10 -5.08 -15.10 23.33
CA ARG A 10 -6.35 -15.62 22.80
C ARG A 10 -7.34 -14.52 22.42
N ALA A 11 -7.43 -13.44 23.21
CA ALA A 11 -8.29 -12.31 22.88
C ALA A 11 -7.83 -11.63 21.58
N ILE A 12 -6.52 -11.42 21.42
CA ILE A 12 -5.90 -10.87 20.22
C ILE A 12 -6.18 -11.76 19.00
N ASP A 13 -5.97 -13.07 19.11
CA ASP A 13 -6.16 -14.02 18.00
C ASP A 13 -7.62 -14.16 17.56
N ASN A 14 -8.57 -13.89 18.45
CA ASN A 14 -10.01 -14.00 18.19
C ASN A 14 -10.72 -12.64 18.09
N ALA A 15 -9.98 -11.53 18.08
CA ALA A 15 -10.54 -10.19 17.96
C ALA A 15 -11.28 -10.05 16.63
N THR A 16 -12.49 -9.50 16.68
CA THR A 16 -13.34 -9.31 15.50
C THR A 16 -13.31 -7.89 14.96
N THR A 17 -12.83 -6.95 15.79
CA THR A 17 -12.65 -5.55 15.44
C THR A 17 -11.23 -5.08 15.73
N TYR A 18 -10.79 -4.01 15.07
CA TYR A 18 -9.51 -3.39 15.35
C TYR A 18 -9.43 -2.88 16.80
N ASP A 19 -10.51 -2.30 17.33
CA ASP A 19 -10.54 -1.77 18.69
C ASP A 19 -10.34 -2.87 19.74
N GLU A 20 -11.01 -4.03 19.58
CA GLU A 20 -10.79 -5.20 20.43
C GLU A 20 -9.34 -5.70 20.37
N TRP A 21 -8.78 -5.79 19.16
CA TRP A 21 -7.40 -6.19 18.95
C TRP A 21 -6.43 -5.22 19.62
N TYR A 22 -6.70 -3.91 19.49
CA TYR A 22 -5.86 -2.84 19.99
C TYR A 22 -5.85 -2.79 21.51
N GLU A 23 -7.02 -2.83 22.16
CA GLU A 23 -7.14 -2.84 23.62
C GLU A 23 -6.45 -4.06 24.24
N ALA A 24 -6.68 -5.26 23.69
CA ALA A 24 -6.04 -6.48 24.17
C ALA A 24 -4.51 -6.45 23.97
N SER A 25 -4.05 -5.87 22.87
CA SER A 25 -2.64 -5.72 22.55
C SER A 25 -1.92 -4.70 23.45
N GLN A 26 -2.58 -3.59 23.79
CA GLN A 26 -2.05 -2.62 24.75
C GLN A 26 -1.90 -3.23 26.15
N GLU A 27 -2.92 -3.95 26.63
CA GLU A 27 -2.85 -4.61 27.93
C GLU A 27 -1.79 -5.73 27.94
N HIS A 28 -1.62 -6.42 26.82
CA HIS A 28 -0.53 -7.39 26.66
C HIS A 28 0.84 -6.71 26.75
N ASP A 29 1.07 -5.61 26.05
CA ASP A 29 2.33 -4.86 26.09
C ASP A 29 2.66 -4.37 27.51
N ARG A 30 1.66 -3.89 28.24
CA ARG A 30 1.78 -3.46 29.64
C ARG A 30 2.19 -4.60 30.57
N LEU A 31 1.60 -5.79 30.43
CA LEU A 31 1.88 -6.93 31.31
C LEU A 31 3.15 -7.70 30.92
N SER A 32 3.57 -7.64 29.67
CA SER A 32 4.74 -8.36 29.16
C SER A 32 6.06 -7.63 29.39
N GLY A 33 6.02 -6.36 29.81
CA GLY A 33 7.22 -5.52 29.95
C GLY A 33 7.56 -4.74 28.67
N ALA A 34 6.73 -4.84 27.63
CA ALA A 34 6.99 -4.20 26.35
C ALA A 34 6.82 -2.68 26.43
N ASP A 35 5.90 -2.18 27.26
CA ASP A 35 5.75 -0.74 27.49
C ASP A 35 6.98 -0.12 28.16
N GLU A 36 7.56 -0.77 29.18
CA GLU A 36 8.80 -0.33 29.80
C GLU A 36 9.95 -0.33 28.78
N TRP A 37 9.98 -1.29 27.86
CA TRP A 37 10.93 -1.28 26.77
C TRP A 37 10.74 -0.08 25.83
N LYS A 38 9.50 0.37 25.57
CA LYS A 38 9.25 1.56 24.74
C LYS A 38 9.80 2.84 25.37
N GLU A 39 9.75 2.95 26.69
CA GLU A 39 10.26 4.09 27.46
C GLU A 39 11.80 4.17 27.51
N VAL A 40 12.49 3.05 27.31
CA VAL A 40 13.95 3.03 27.24
C VAL A 40 14.42 3.39 25.83
N ASP A 41 14.83 4.64 25.64
CA ASP A 41 15.33 5.14 24.36
C ASP A 41 16.47 4.27 23.78
N ARG A 42 17.42 3.84 24.61
CA ARG A 42 18.62 3.14 24.16
C ARG A 42 18.27 1.81 23.48
N SER A 43 18.76 1.62 22.25
CA SER A 43 18.61 0.40 21.48
C SER A 43 19.75 0.25 20.48
N PRO A 44 20.22 -0.97 20.17
CA PRO A 44 21.21 -1.18 19.12
C PRO A 44 20.64 -1.04 17.70
N TYR A 45 19.32 -0.87 17.56
CA TYR A 45 18.65 -0.92 16.26
C TYR A 45 18.45 0.44 15.60
N TYR A 46 18.66 1.53 16.33
CA TYR A 46 18.60 2.90 15.81
C TYR A 46 19.52 3.83 16.60
N ASP A 47 19.89 4.95 16.00
CA ASP A 47 20.69 6.01 16.62
C ASP A 47 19.80 6.91 17.48
N TYR A 48 19.55 6.45 18.71
CA TYR A 48 18.70 7.17 19.67
C TYR A 48 19.29 8.53 20.08
N GLU A 49 20.60 8.72 20.04
CA GLU A 49 21.24 10.00 20.41
C GLU A 49 20.99 11.06 19.34
N LEU A 50 21.14 10.68 18.06
CA LEU A 50 20.77 11.50 16.92
C LEU A 50 19.28 11.90 16.99
N ILE A 51 18.37 10.93 17.15
CA ILE A 51 16.93 11.21 17.15
C ILE A 51 16.54 12.10 18.33
N ARG A 52 17.11 11.89 19.53
CA ARG A 52 16.88 12.75 20.69
C ARG A 52 17.35 14.18 20.46
N ASN A 53 18.55 14.36 19.89
CA ASN A 53 19.07 15.69 19.58
C ASN A 53 18.16 16.41 18.58
N ARG A 54 17.74 15.70 17.52
CA ARG A 54 16.86 16.23 16.47
C ARG A 54 15.49 16.63 17.00
N LEU A 55 14.87 15.79 17.83
CA LEU A 55 13.62 16.11 18.53
C LEU A 55 13.75 17.41 19.33
N TRP A 56 14.82 17.54 20.12
CA TRP A 56 15.07 18.74 20.90
C TRP A 56 15.25 20.00 20.03
N GLN A 57 16.02 19.92 18.95
CA GLN A 57 16.26 21.03 18.03
C GLN A 57 14.96 21.55 17.38
N ILE A 58 14.15 20.63 16.84
CA ILE A 58 12.89 20.98 16.17
C ILE A 58 11.92 21.60 17.18
N ARG A 59 11.76 20.96 18.35
CA ARG A 59 10.87 21.45 19.41
C ARG A 59 11.27 22.83 19.91
N GLN A 60 12.56 23.04 20.19
CA GLN A 60 13.05 24.34 20.66
C GLN A 60 12.87 25.45 19.62
N ALA A 61 13.13 25.16 18.33
CA ALA A 61 12.92 26.13 17.27
C ALA A 61 11.43 26.52 17.14
N ARG A 62 10.52 25.53 17.20
CA ARG A 62 9.07 25.76 17.15
C ARG A 62 8.56 26.54 18.36
N GLU A 63 8.91 26.13 19.58
CA GLU A 63 8.45 26.78 20.82
C GLU A 63 8.91 28.24 20.94
N ARG A 64 10.08 28.56 20.39
CA ARG A 64 10.62 29.94 20.36
C ARG A 64 10.11 30.76 19.17
N ASN A 65 9.27 30.19 18.32
CA ASN A 65 8.84 30.78 17.06
C ASN A 65 10.00 31.21 16.15
N ASP A 66 11.10 30.44 16.16
CA ASP A 66 12.28 30.66 15.31
C ASP A 66 12.10 29.91 13.98
N VAL A 67 11.33 30.52 13.09
CA VAL A 67 10.92 29.95 11.80
C VAL A 67 12.12 29.58 10.94
N ASN A 68 13.12 30.47 10.89
CA ASN A 68 14.31 30.27 10.06
C ASN A 68 15.10 29.03 10.53
N LYS A 69 15.28 28.84 11.84
CA LYS A 69 15.90 27.62 12.37
C LYS A 69 15.03 26.39 12.18
N LEU A 70 13.71 26.52 12.34
CA LEU A 70 12.81 25.38 12.18
C LEU A 70 12.85 24.84 10.75
N VAL A 71 12.75 25.74 9.77
CA VAL A 71 12.89 25.43 8.34
C VAL A 71 14.25 24.80 8.06
N PHE A 72 15.35 25.39 8.55
CA PHE A 72 16.69 24.84 8.38
C PHE A 72 16.81 23.41 8.93
N HIS A 73 16.32 23.17 10.15
CA HIS A 73 16.40 21.84 10.76
C HIS A 73 15.58 20.82 9.98
N LEU A 74 14.36 21.14 9.56
CA LEU A 74 13.51 20.22 8.82
C LEU A 74 14.09 19.93 7.42
N HIS A 75 14.52 20.95 6.70
CA HIS A 75 15.06 20.83 5.33
C HIS A 75 16.33 19.97 5.28
N GLU A 76 17.26 20.17 6.20
CA GLU A 76 18.55 19.46 6.23
C GLU A 76 18.49 18.07 6.88
N GLY A 77 17.38 17.71 7.54
CA GLY A 77 17.35 16.50 8.36
C GLY A 77 16.13 15.60 8.22
N LEU A 78 15.11 15.98 7.46
CA LEU A 78 14.01 15.06 7.13
C LEU A 78 14.43 14.09 6.02
N HIS A 79 14.90 12.93 6.46
CA HIS A 79 15.20 11.79 5.59
C HIS A 79 14.32 10.60 6.00
N GLY A 80 13.83 9.82 5.03
CA GLY A 80 12.83 8.78 5.24
C GLY A 80 13.15 7.73 6.32
N ASN A 81 14.42 7.37 6.51
CA ASN A 81 14.87 6.43 7.55
C ASN A 81 16.04 7.00 8.37
N LEU A 82 15.93 8.26 8.80
CA LEU A 82 16.95 8.91 9.64
C LEU A 82 17.25 8.07 10.89
N GLY A 83 18.53 7.86 11.19
CA GLY A 83 18.94 7.13 12.39
C GLY A 83 18.48 5.66 12.42
N ASN A 84 18.01 5.09 11.31
CA ASN A 84 17.45 3.74 11.24
C ASN A 84 16.18 3.52 12.09
N ILE A 85 15.34 4.55 12.23
CA ILE A 85 14.08 4.46 12.98
C ILE A 85 13.09 3.43 12.42
N SER A 86 13.16 3.09 11.14
CA SER A 86 12.29 2.10 10.48
C SER A 86 12.81 0.66 10.59
N ASN A 87 13.76 0.37 11.49
CA ASN A 87 14.30 -0.98 11.65
C ASN A 87 13.21 -1.96 12.13
N PRO A 88 12.93 -3.07 11.40
CA PRO A 88 11.85 -4.00 11.75
C PRO A 88 11.92 -4.55 13.17
N ARG A 89 13.13 -4.71 13.74
CA ARG A 89 13.30 -5.22 15.11
C ARG A 89 12.74 -4.30 16.18
N LEU A 90 12.53 -3.01 15.88
CA LEU A 90 11.87 -2.06 16.77
C LEU A 90 10.35 -2.22 16.78
N TYR A 91 9.77 -2.76 15.72
CA TYR A 91 8.32 -2.91 15.56
C TYR A 91 7.83 -4.33 15.88
N GLN A 92 8.76 -5.27 16.11
CA GLN A 92 8.46 -6.65 16.51
C GLN A 92 8.47 -6.87 18.03
N HIS A 93 8.96 -5.91 18.82
CA HIS A 93 9.11 -6.06 20.28
C HIS A 93 7.80 -5.78 21.04
N SER A 94 6.94 -4.95 20.48
CA SER A 94 5.63 -4.58 21.03
C SER A 94 4.55 -4.86 20.02
N ARG A 95 3.34 -5.17 20.51
CA ARG A 95 2.17 -5.34 19.64
C ARG A 95 1.69 -4.00 19.09
N VAL A 96 1.77 -2.94 19.90
CA VAL A 96 1.32 -1.60 19.53
C VAL A 96 2.47 -0.60 19.65
N GLY A 97 2.72 0.13 18.57
CA GLY A 97 3.73 1.20 18.56
C GLY A 97 5.16 0.68 18.68
N THR A 98 6.08 1.59 19.02
CA THR A 98 7.50 1.30 19.18
C THR A 98 8.14 2.20 20.24
N LYS A 99 9.46 2.41 20.21
CA LYS A 99 10.19 3.34 21.09
C LYS A 99 9.50 4.70 21.15
N ARG A 100 9.21 5.18 22.36
CA ARG A 100 8.57 6.47 22.58
C ARG A 100 9.34 7.63 21.98
N LEU A 101 10.67 7.55 21.99
CA LEU A 101 11.50 8.56 21.34
C LEU A 101 11.19 8.73 19.85
N ILE A 102 10.98 7.61 19.13
CA ILE A 102 10.65 7.63 17.70
C ILE A 102 9.26 8.22 17.49
N GLU A 103 8.27 7.78 18.27
CA GLU A 103 6.89 8.30 18.20
C GLU A 103 6.84 9.81 18.49
N ASN A 104 7.56 10.25 19.53
CA ASN A 104 7.65 11.66 19.90
C ASN A 104 8.37 12.50 18.84
N TYR A 105 9.42 11.95 18.22
CA TYR A 105 10.12 12.62 17.12
C TYR A 105 9.21 12.81 15.91
N LEU A 106 8.54 11.74 15.45
CA LEU A 106 7.63 11.82 14.31
C LEU A 106 6.44 12.75 14.59
N THR A 107 5.89 12.71 15.81
CA THR A 107 4.81 13.63 16.24
C THR A 107 5.27 15.09 16.22
N GLU A 108 6.48 15.37 16.71
CA GLU A 108 7.03 16.73 16.70
C GLU A 108 7.28 17.21 15.27
N VAL A 109 7.81 16.35 14.38
CA VAL A 109 7.99 16.65 12.96
C VAL A 109 6.65 17.03 12.31
N SER A 110 5.61 16.20 12.47
CA SER A 110 4.28 16.47 11.90
C SER A 110 3.69 17.77 12.47
N THR A 111 3.84 17.98 13.78
CA THR A 111 3.39 19.22 14.44
C THR A 111 4.11 20.45 13.89
N ALA A 112 5.42 20.36 13.67
CA ALA A 112 6.23 21.43 13.11
C ALA A 112 5.89 21.74 11.64
N LEU A 113 5.64 20.70 10.83
CA LEU A 113 5.19 20.88 9.45
C LEU A 113 3.81 21.57 9.40
N ASN A 114 2.85 21.11 10.21
CA ASN A 114 1.53 21.77 10.30
C ASN A 114 1.65 23.20 10.81
N TYR A 115 2.50 23.45 11.82
CA TYR A 115 2.78 24.79 12.32
C TYR A 115 3.29 25.73 11.21
N LEU A 116 4.23 25.26 10.38
CA LEU A 116 4.74 26.03 9.25
C LEU A 116 3.70 26.24 8.15
N CYS A 117 2.85 25.23 7.89
CA CYS A 117 1.77 25.31 6.91
C CYS A 117 0.72 26.36 7.32
N ASP A 118 0.18 26.24 8.52
CA ASP A 118 -1.05 26.93 8.93
C ASP A 118 -0.81 28.34 9.47
N SER A 119 0.40 28.64 9.95
CA SER A 119 0.73 29.93 10.57
C SER A 119 1.26 30.94 9.55
N ASN A 120 1.02 32.23 9.76
CA ASN A 120 1.54 33.29 8.89
C ASN A 120 2.84 33.89 9.43
N PHE A 121 3.86 33.97 8.59
CA PHE A 121 5.18 34.51 8.95
C PHE A 121 5.59 35.61 7.97
N LYS A 122 6.24 36.65 8.48
CA LYS A 122 6.67 37.81 7.68
C LYS A 122 7.76 37.46 6.66
N GLU A 123 8.67 36.55 7.02
CA GLU A 123 9.85 36.16 6.23
C GLU A 123 9.69 34.79 5.55
N PHE A 124 8.55 34.12 5.75
CA PHE A 124 8.26 32.80 5.19
C PHE A 124 6.82 32.78 4.66
N GLY A 125 6.66 33.40 3.49
CA GLY A 125 5.39 33.60 2.83
C GLY A 125 4.94 32.37 2.02
N LEU A 126 3.88 32.55 1.23
CA LEU A 126 3.29 31.45 0.45
C LEU A 126 4.30 30.79 -0.51
N LYS A 127 5.12 31.60 -1.19
CA LYS A 127 6.09 31.08 -2.14
C LYS A 127 7.17 30.25 -1.44
N GLU A 128 7.75 30.79 -0.38
CA GLU A 128 8.80 30.09 0.39
C GLU A 128 8.27 28.80 1.02
N LYS A 129 7.01 28.81 1.47
CA LYS A 129 6.32 27.59 1.93
C LYS A 129 6.21 26.55 0.83
N LEU A 130 5.70 26.92 -0.34
CA LEU A 130 5.54 26.00 -1.46
C LEU A 130 6.88 25.38 -1.85
N ASP A 131 7.93 26.19 -2.02
CA ASP A 131 9.28 25.74 -2.34
C ASP A 131 9.82 24.79 -1.25
N PHE A 132 9.61 25.12 0.03
CA PHE A 132 10.01 24.28 1.17
C PHE A 132 9.28 22.93 1.19
N PHE A 133 7.95 22.92 1.09
CA PHE A 133 7.18 21.67 1.17
C PHE A 133 7.41 20.78 -0.04
N GLU A 134 7.55 21.37 -1.23
CA GLU A 134 7.86 20.61 -2.45
C GLU A 134 9.23 19.95 -2.34
N THR A 135 10.27 20.71 -2.01
CA THR A 135 11.64 20.16 -1.91
C THR A 135 11.80 19.17 -0.75
N THR A 136 11.22 19.48 0.42
CA THR A 136 11.25 18.58 1.59
C THR A 136 10.48 17.30 1.31
N GLY A 137 9.31 17.38 0.68
CA GLY A 137 8.51 16.21 0.31
C GLY A 137 9.23 15.31 -0.71
N GLN A 138 9.86 15.90 -1.72
CA GLN A 138 10.66 15.15 -2.70
C GLN A 138 11.87 14.45 -2.06
N ALA A 139 12.55 15.11 -1.12
CA ALA A 139 13.69 14.53 -0.40
C ALA A 139 13.26 13.43 0.58
N PHE A 140 12.14 13.64 1.29
CA PHE A 140 11.60 12.67 2.25
C PHE A 140 11.05 11.42 1.57
N GLY A 141 10.47 11.57 0.37
CA GLY A 141 9.80 10.50 -0.37
C GLY A 141 8.41 10.19 0.16
N GLN A 142 7.83 9.08 -0.31
CA GLN A 142 6.49 8.66 0.12
C GLN A 142 6.32 7.14 0.12
N SER A 143 5.25 6.71 0.78
CA SER A 143 4.84 5.31 0.80
C SER A 143 4.03 4.95 -0.44
N CYS A 144 4.05 3.68 -0.84
CA CYS A 144 3.11 3.12 -1.80
C CYS A 144 2.43 1.86 -1.27
N LEU A 145 1.21 1.59 -1.73
CA LEU A 145 0.54 0.30 -1.58
C LEU A 145 0.74 -0.52 -2.85
N MET A 146 1.23 -1.75 -2.71
CA MET A 146 1.43 -2.68 -3.82
C MET A 146 0.58 -3.92 -3.63
N LEU A 147 -0.28 -4.20 -4.60
CA LEU A 147 -1.22 -5.31 -4.62
C LEU A 147 -0.78 -6.30 -5.70
N SER A 148 -0.27 -7.45 -5.28
CA SER A 148 0.25 -8.48 -6.17
C SER A 148 -0.85 -9.16 -7.01
N GLY A 149 -0.42 -9.98 -7.98
CA GLY A 149 -1.28 -11.03 -8.50
C GLY A 149 -1.60 -12.11 -7.46
N GLY A 150 -2.59 -12.96 -7.76
CA GLY A 150 -3.00 -14.05 -6.85
C GLY A 150 -4.35 -14.72 -7.14
N ALA A 151 -4.96 -14.48 -8.32
CA ALA A 151 -6.27 -15.00 -8.69
C ALA A 151 -7.32 -14.80 -7.58
N ALA A 152 -7.96 -15.87 -7.10
CA ALA A 152 -9.00 -15.82 -6.06
C ALA A 152 -8.48 -15.30 -4.70
N LEU A 153 -7.19 -15.44 -4.40
CA LEU A 153 -6.59 -14.87 -3.17
C LEU A 153 -6.49 -13.35 -3.24
N GLY A 154 -6.64 -12.74 -4.42
CA GLY A 154 -6.66 -11.29 -4.57
C GLY A 154 -7.79 -10.59 -3.80
N LEU A 155 -8.81 -11.33 -3.35
CA LEU A 155 -9.87 -10.80 -2.48
C LEU A 155 -9.33 -10.29 -1.14
N PHE A 156 -8.19 -10.81 -0.64
CA PHE A 156 -7.56 -10.29 0.58
C PHE A 156 -7.10 -8.83 0.44
N HIS A 157 -6.82 -8.37 -0.79
CA HIS A 157 -6.45 -6.98 -1.03
C HIS A 157 -7.57 -6.01 -0.66
N ILE A 158 -8.84 -6.43 -0.72
CA ILE A 158 -9.99 -5.61 -0.31
C ILE A 158 -9.86 -5.26 1.18
N GLY A 159 -9.62 -6.26 2.04
CA GLY A 159 -9.47 -6.05 3.48
C GLY A 159 -8.27 -5.16 3.80
N VAL A 160 -7.14 -5.35 3.11
CA VAL A 160 -5.96 -4.49 3.29
C VAL A 160 -6.23 -3.05 2.88
N ALA A 161 -6.81 -2.84 1.69
CA ALA A 161 -7.12 -1.51 1.19
C ALA A 161 -8.18 -0.81 2.06
N ARG A 162 -9.22 -1.52 2.47
CA ARG A 162 -10.28 -1.04 3.37
C ARG A 162 -9.71 -0.63 4.72
N CYS A 163 -8.92 -1.48 5.37
CA CYS A 163 -8.30 -1.16 6.65
C CYS A 163 -7.40 0.07 6.57
N LEU A 164 -6.51 0.14 5.56
CA LEU A 164 -5.67 1.31 5.35
C LEU A 164 -6.50 2.58 5.11
N TRP A 165 -7.57 2.48 4.33
CA TRP A 165 -8.44 3.62 4.03
C TRP A 165 -9.26 4.08 5.25
N GLU A 166 -9.89 3.16 6.00
CA GLU A 166 -10.65 3.47 7.22
C GLU A 166 -9.79 4.14 8.29
N GLN A 167 -8.50 3.80 8.35
CA GLN A 167 -7.54 4.39 9.27
C GLN A 167 -6.87 5.67 8.73
N ASN A 168 -7.25 6.17 7.55
CA ASN A 168 -6.60 7.29 6.85
C ASN A 168 -5.10 7.07 6.60
N LEU A 169 -4.69 5.83 6.36
CA LEU A 169 -3.32 5.38 6.11
C LEU A 169 -3.10 4.88 4.68
N LEU A 170 -4.13 4.91 3.83
CA LEU A 170 -4.03 4.50 2.43
C LEU A 170 -3.05 5.41 1.68
N PRO A 171 -1.92 4.87 1.15
CA PRO A 171 -0.99 5.67 0.38
C PRO A 171 -1.62 6.24 -0.90
N SER A 172 -1.21 7.45 -1.29
CA SER A 172 -1.62 8.08 -2.54
C SER A 172 -1.14 7.29 -3.77
N VAL A 173 0.04 6.67 -3.70
CA VAL A 173 0.59 5.84 -4.77
C VAL A 173 0.15 4.39 -4.58
N ILE A 174 -0.63 3.88 -5.53
CA ILE A 174 -1.17 2.52 -5.48
C ILE A 174 -0.74 1.79 -6.75
N SER A 175 -0.15 0.60 -6.61
CA SER A 175 0.25 -0.26 -7.73
C SER A 175 -0.45 -1.59 -7.63
N GLY A 176 -1.04 -2.03 -8.74
CA GLY A 176 -1.72 -3.31 -8.81
C GLY A 176 -1.34 -4.10 -10.06
N SER A 177 -1.32 -5.42 -9.90
CA SER A 177 -1.01 -6.38 -10.96
C SER A 177 -2.06 -7.49 -10.91
N SER A 178 -2.61 -7.89 -12.07
CA SER A 178 -3.65 -8.93 -12.15
C SER A 178 -4.81 -8.66 -11.18
N ALA A 179 -5.17 -9.57 -10.28
CA ALA A 179 -6.20 -9.35 -9.26
C ALA A 179 -5.99 -8.07 -8.42
N GLY A 180 -4.74 -7.73 -8.08
CA GLY A 180 -4.41 -6.49 -7.38
C GLY A 180 -4.67 -5.22 -8.22
N SER A 181 -4.62 -5.31 -9.56
CA SER A 181 -4.97 -4.19 -10.45
C SER A 181 -6.45 -3.84 -10.36
N ILE A 182 -7.33 -4.84 -10.12
CA ILE A 182 -8.76 -4.63 -9.96
C ILE A 182 -9.02 -3.81 -8.70
N ILE A 183 -8.48 -4.25 -7.56
CA ILE A 183 -8.66 -3.54 -6.28
C ILE A 183 -7.98 -2.17 -6.31
N GLY A 184 -6.77 -2.07 -6.87
CA GLY A 184 -6.11 -0.79 -7.07
C GLY A 184 -6.93 0.17 -7.93
N SER A 185 -7.62 -0.34 -8.96
CA SER A 185 -8.51 0.46 -9.81
C SER A 185 -9.76 0.91 -9.07
N VAL A 186 -10.42 0.03 -8.32
CA VAL A 186 -11.58 0.38 -7.48
C VAL A 186 -11.21 1.52 -6.54
N VAL A 187 -10.11 1.38 -5.81
CA VAL A 187 -9.61 2.41 -4.89
C VAL A 187 -9.20 3.69 -5.64
N GLY A 188 -8.69 3.58 -6.86
CA GLY A 188 -8.26 4.72 -7.68
C GLY A 188 -9.36 5.53 -8.33
N THR A 189 -10.50 4.91 -8.65
CA THR A 189 -11.58 5.56 -9.41
C THR A 189 -12.71 6.11 -8.55
N HIS A 190 -12.73 5.82 -7.25
CA HIS A 190 -13.76 6.26 -6.33
C HIS A 190 -13.19 7.23 -5.29
N ASN A 191 -13.80 8.39 -5.07
CA ASN A 191 -13.39 9.30 -3.98
C ASN A 191 -13.75 8.71 -2.59
N ASP A 192 -13.37 9.39 -1.50
CA ASP A 192 -13.60 8.85 -0.14
C ASP A 192 -15.07 8.59 0.20
N GLU A 193 -15.99 9.44 -0.26
CA GLU A 193 -17.43 9.23 -0.01
C GLU A 193 -17.97 8.04 -0.80
N GLU A 194 -17.49 7.83 -2.01
CA GLU A 194 -17.86 6.69 -2.84
C GLU A 194 -17.24 5.38 -2.31
N LEU A 195 -16.01 5.42 -1.79
CA LEU A 195 -15.36 4.24 -1.19
C LEU A 195 -16.09 3.74 0.05
N LYS A 196 -16.67 4.61 0.87
CA LYS A 196 -17.53 4.22 2.01
C LYS A 196 -18.60 3.23 1.59
N VAL A 197 -19.22 3.46 0.43
CA VAL A 197 -20.24 2.57 -0.10
C VAL A 197 -19.61 1.39 -0.83
N LYS A 198 -18.59 1.65 -1.67
CA LYS A 198 -18.05 0.64 -2.59
C LYS A 198 -17.26 -0.46 -1.89
N LEU A 199 -16.61 -0.19 -0.76
CA LEU A 199 -15.82 -1.17 -0.01
C LEU A 199 -16.66 -2.04 0.94
N GLU A 200 -17.99 -1.86 0.95
CA GLU A 200 -18.86 -2.81 1.64
C GLU A 200 -18.95 -4.14 0.88
N PRO A 201 -18.90 -5.30 1.57
CA PRO A 201 -18.81 -6.61 0.94
C PRO A 201 -19.89 -6.89 -0.10
N GLU A 202 -21.09 -6.34 0.08
CA GLU A 202 -22.25 -6.52 -0.79
C GLU A 202 -22.13 -5.75 -2.11
N ASN A 203 -21.31 -4.69 -2.14
CA ASN A 203 -21.21 -3.75 -3.26
C ASN A 203 -20.03 -4.03 -4.20
N ILE A 204 -19.18 -5.00 -3.84
CA ILE A 204 -18.10 -5.47 -4.70
C ILE A 204 -18.59 -6.70 -5.47
N TYR A 205 -18.66 -6.56 -6.79
CA TYR A 205 -19.06 -7.66 -7.66
C TYR A 205 -17.90 -8.66 -7.78
N LEU A 206 -18.00 -9.82 -7.14
CA LEU A 206 -16.92 -10.80 -7.02
C LEU A 206 -17.15 -12.12 -7.79
N GLU A 207 -18.19 -12.19 -8.62
CA GLU A 207 -18.57 -13.44 -9.30
C GLU A 207 -17.45 -14.01 -10.16
N ALA A 208 -16.67 -13.15 -10.84
CA ALA A 208 -15.50 -13.59 -11.61
C ALA A 208 -14.47 -14.36 -10.75
N PHE A 209 -14.25 -13.96 -9.50
CA PHE A 209 -13.31 -14.61 -8.59
C PHE A 209 -13.83 -15.94 -8.02
N LYS A 210 -15.15 -16.05 -7.79
CA LYS A 210 -15.79 -17.29 -7.30
C LYS A 210 -15.68 -18.43 -8.31
N VAL A 211 -15.76 -18.12 -9.61
CA VAL A 211 -15.64 -19.11 -10.70
C VAL A 211 -14.21 -19.66 -10.82
N LEU A 212 -13.19 -18.82 -10.65
CA LEU A 212 -11.78 -19.25 -10.67
C LEU A 212 -11.39 -20.12 -9.46
N GLY A 213 -11.93 -19.85 -8.28
CA GLY A 213 -11.42 -20.43 -7.02
C GLY A 213 -11.81 -21.88 -6.73
N TRP A 214 -12.98 -22.36 -7.20
CA TRP A 214 -13.54 -23.64 -6.72
C TRP A 214 -13.98 -24.62 -7.82
N LYS A 215 -14.50 -24.16 -8.96
CA LYS A 215 -14.96 -25.07 -10.05
C LYS A 215 -13.85 -25.46 -11.04
N GLY A 216 -12.82 -24.63 -11.19
CA GLY A 216 -11.71 -24.87 -12.12
C GLY A 216 -10.82 -26.06 -11.73
N LEU A 217 -10.68 -26.34 -10.44
CA LEU A 217 -9.81 -27.40 -9.94
C LEU A 217 -10.40 -28.82 -10.13
N VAL A 218 -11.73 -28.94 -10.18
CA VAL A 218 -12.44 -30.23 -10.15
C VAL A 218 -12.83 -30.73 -11.56
N ARG A 219 -12.97 -29.84 -12.55
CA ARG A 219 -13.62 -30.21 -13.83
C ARG A 219 -12.77 -30.22 -15.10
N GLY A 220 -11.45 -29.99 -15.02
CA GLY A 220 -10.52 -30.19 -16.16
C GLY A 220 -10.74 -29.27 -17.38
N THR A 221 -11.81 -28.48 -17.41
CA THR A 221 -12.08 -27.43 -18.39
C THR A 221 -12.40 -26.16 -17.62
N PRO A 222 -11.51 -25.17 -17.62
CA PRO A 222 -11.80 -23.90 -17.00
C PRO A 222 -12.82 -23.22 -17.93
N VAL A 223 -14.08 -23.13 -17.50
CA VAL A 223 -15.11 -22.31 -18.16
C VAL A 223 -14.70 -20.87 -17.89
N LEU A 224 -13.78 -20.37 -18.70
CA LEU A 224 -13.16 -19.06 -18.59
C LEU A 224 -13.93 -18.14 -19.50
N ASP A 225 -14.71 -17.30 -18.87
CA ASP A 225 -15.51 -16.34 -19.60
C ASP A 225 -14.84 -14.97 -19.46
N GLY A 226 -14.16 -14.55 -20.51
CA GLY A 226 -13.64 -13.18 -20.60
C GLY A 226 -14.74 -12.15 -20.38
N ASP A 227 -15.98 -12.48 -20.76
CA ASP A 227 -17.13 -11.61 -20.62
C ASP A 227 -17.53 -11.44 -19.14
N HIS A 228 -17.40 -12.48 -18.30
CA HIS A 228 -17.62 -12.36 -16.85
C HIS A 228 -16.55 -11.50 -16.16
N LEU A 229 -15.29 -11.61 -16.59
CA LEU A 229 -14.23 -10.75 -16.06
C LEU A 229 -14.44 -9.30 -16.50
N GLU A 230 -14.79 -9.07 -17.76
CA GLU A 230 -15.10 -7.72 -18.27
C GLU A 230 -16.30 -7.12 -17.55
N ALA A 231 -17.40 -7.86 -17.38
CA ALA A 231 -18.55 -7.44 -16.59
C ALA A 231 -18.16 -7.11 -15.13
N CYS A 232 -17.32 -7.93 -14.51
CA CYS A 232 -16.80 -7.66 -13.17
C CYS A 232 -16.03 -6.33 -13.08
N LEU A 233 -15.22 -6.01 -14.09
CA LEU A 233 -14.51 -4.73 -14.15
C LEU A 233 -15.48 -3.57 -14.39
N GLU A 234 -16.50 -3.77 -15.23
CA GLU A 234 -17.50 -2.75 -15.55
C GLU A 234 -18.38 -2.38 -14.34
N GLU A 235 -18.75 -3.36 -13.52
CA GLU A 235 -19.54 -3.17 -12.30
C GLU A 235 -18.73 -2.59 -11.13
N ASN A 236 -17.41 -2.81 -11.12
CA ASN A 236 -16.56 -2.40 -10.00
C ASN A 236 -15.78 -1.11 -10.21
N ILE A 237 -15.38 -0.79 -11.43
CA ILE A 237 -14.44 0.30 -11.73
C ILE A 237 -15.18 1.35 -12.55
N THR A 238 -15.08 2.64 -12.22
CA THR A 238 -15.71 3.71 -13.02
C THR A 238 -15.05 3.82 -14.41
N ASP A 239 -15.82 4.12 -15.46
CA ASP A 239 -15.27 4.29 -16.82
C ASP A 239 -14.48 5.59 -16.99
N MET A 240 -13.24 5.57 -16.50
CA MET A 240 -12.33 6.70 -16.48
C MET A 240 -10.96 6.33 -17.05
N THR A 241 -10.27 7.35 -17.51
CA THR A 241 -8.84 7.33 -17.81
C THR A 241 -8.02 7.54 -16.54
N PHE A 242 -6.71 7.24 -16.61
CA PHE A 242 -5.83 7.47 -15.47
C PHE A 242 -5.78 8.93 -15.01
N GLU A 243 -5.79 9.88 -15.95
CA GLU A 243 -5.82 11.31 -15.61
C GLU A 243 -7.15 11.75 -14.99
N GLU A 244 -8.28 11.28 -15.54
CA GLU A 244 -9.60 11.55 -14.96
C GLU A 244 -9.70 11.01 -13.53
N ALA A 245 -9.22 9.78 -13.28
CA ALA A 245 -9.22 9.20 -11.95
C ALA A 245 -8.31 9.96 -10.98
N TYR A 246 -7.10 10.36 -11.40
CA TYR A 246 -6.20 11.17 -10.57
C TYR A 246 -6.82 12.52 -10.20
N ARG A 247 -7.45 13.21 -11.15
CA ARG A 247 -8.15 14.48 -10.87
C ARG A 247 -9.34 14.29 -9.94
N HIS A 248 -9.99 13.13 -10.02
CA HIS A 248 -11.16 12.81 -9.20
C HIS A 248 -10.80 12.44 -7.75
N THR A 249 -9.72 11.68 -7.55
CA THR A 249 -9.41 11.07 -6.24
C THR A 249 -8.09 11.54 -5.62
N GLY A 250 -7.21 12.17 -6.39
CA GLY A 250 -5.84 12.49 -5.98
C GLY A 250 -4.91 11.28 -5.88
N ARG A 251 -5.40 10.06 -6.20
CA ARG A 251 -4.63 8.82 -6.07
C ARG A 251 -3.89 8.46 -7.36
N GLU A 252 -2.60 8.20 -7.22
CA GLU A 252 -1.69 7.85 -8.31
C GLU A 252 -1.70 6.32 -8.53
N ILE A 253 -2.72 5.84 -9.26
CA ILE A 253 -2.82 4.40 -9.56
C ILE A 253 -1.88 3.97 -10.69
N ASN A 254 -1.35 2.77 -10.54
CA ASN A 254 -0.36 2.17 -11.41
C ASN A 254 -0.75 0.73 -11.74
N ILE A 255 -0.79 0.38 -13.03
CA ILE A 255 -1.14 -0.96 -13.50
C ILE A 255 -0.02 -1.51 -14.39
N THR A 256 0.46 -2.70 -14.07
CA THR A 256 1.47 -3.39 -14.88
C THR A 256 0.82 -4.21 -15.99
N VAL A 257 1.34 -4.08 -17.21
CA VAL A 257 0.93 -4.89 -18.37
C VAL A 257 2.14 -5.33 -19.18
N SER A 258 2.10 -6.52 -19.75
CA SER A 258 3.14 -7.04 -20.63
C SER A 258 2.66 -7.04 -22.09
N PRO A 259 3.45 -6.57 -23.07
CA PRO A 259 3.13 -6.76 -24.47
C PRO A 259 3.07 -8.25 -24.83
N TYR A 260 2.12 -8.64 -25.68
CA TYR A 260 2.03 -10.03 -26.16
C TYR A 260 3.21 -10.43 -27.06
N ASP A 261 3.80 -9.46 -27.77
CA ASP A 261 4.92 -9.68 -28.68
C ASP A 261 6.27 -9.78 -27.94
N ARG A 262 7.14 -10.72 -28.36
CA ARG A 262 8.33 -11.20 -27.63
C ARG A 262 9.50 -10.21 -27.45
N ASN A 263 9.45 -9.00 -28.02
CA ASN A 263 10.58 -8.07 -28.07
C ASN A 263 10.36 -6.74 -27.32
N GLN A 264 9.42 -6.68 -26.38
CA GLN A 264 9.17 -5.48 -25.59
C GLN A 264 9.11 -5.76 -24.09
N HIS A 265 9.44 -4.75 -23.30
CA HIS A 265 9.38 -4.80 -21.84
C HIS A 265 7.97 -4.48 -21.33
N ALA A 266 7.65 -4.98 -20.13
CA ALA A 266 6.43 -4.63 -19.42
C ALA A 266 6.29 -3.11 -19.26
N ARG A 267 5.06 -2.60 -19.35
CA ARG A 267 4.73 -1.18 -19.17
C ARG A 267 4.04 -0.98 -17.82
N LEU A 268 4.30 0.18 -17.22
CA LEU A 268 3.59 0.67 -16.04
C LEU A 268 2.68 1.80 -16.50
N LEU A 269 1.38 1.51 -16.55
CA LEU A 269 0.34 2.44 -16.97
C LEU A 269 -0.10 3.26 -15.76
N ASN A 270 -0.10 4.58 -15.88
CA ASN A 270 -0.52 5.52 -14.86
C ASN A 270 -0.81 6.89 -15.48
N TRP A 271 -1.21 7.86 -14.65
CA TRP A 271 -1.60 9.19 -15.12
C TRP A 271 -0.43 9.99 -15.73
N ARG A 272 0.83 9.69 -15.36
CA ARG A 272 2.02 10.39 -15.88
C ARG A 272 2.50 9.82 -17.21
N THR A 273 2.44 8.50 -17.38
CA THR A 273 2.98 7.80 -18.56
C THR A 273 1.91 7.48 -19.60
N SER A 274 0.66 7.34 -19.17
CA SER A 274 -0.47 6.87 -19.99
C SER A 274 -1.79 7.57 -19.59
N PRO A 275 -1.82 8.91 -19.47
CA PRO A 275 -2.94 9.67 -18.88
C PRO A 275 -4.30 9.30 -19.45
N ASN A 276 -4.36 9.15 -20.77
CA ASN A 276 -5.60 8.97 -21.51
C ASN A 276 -6.07 7.52 -21.58
N VAL A 277 -5.32 6.54 -21.06
CA VAL A 277 -5.68 5.12 -21.15
C VAL A 277 -6.85 4.80 -20.22
N LEU A 278 -7.85 4.07 -20.72
CA LEU A 278 -8.99 3.60 -19.93
C LEU A 278 -8.54 2.55 -18.90
N ILE A 279 -8.86 2.81 -17.64
CA ILE A 279 -8.44 1.98 -16.50
C ILE A 279 -9.03 0.58 -16.61
N ARG A 280 -10.34 0.45 -16.91
CA ARG A 280 -11.01 -0.85 -17.11
C ARG A 280 -10.26 -1.76 -18.09
N LYS A 281 -9.80 -1.21 -19.22
CA LYS A 281 -9.05 -1.97 -20.24
C LYS A 281 -7.62 -2.27 -19.80
N ALA A 282 -6.98 -1.37 -19.04
CA ALA A 282 -5.68 -1.63 -18.43
C ALA A 282 -5.76 -2.78 -17.42
N SER A 283 -6.77 -2.80 -16.54
CA SER A 283 -7.00 -3.88 -15.56
C SER A 283 -7.34 -5.19 -16.27
N LEU A 284 -8.20 -5.16 -17.30
CA LEU A 284 -8.52 -6.35 -18.11
C LEU A 284 -7.25 -6.94 -18.74
N ALA A 285 -6.38 -6.10 -19.32
CA ALA A 285 -5.09 -6.54 -19.86
C ALA A 285 -4.16 -7.09 -18.77
N SER A 286 -4.13 -6.47 -17.60
CA SER A 286 -3.34 -6.93 -16.46
C SER A 286 -3.84 -8.26 -15.91
N CYS A 287 -5.12 -8.59 -16.06
CA CYS A 287 -5.69 -9.89 -15.68
C CYS A 287 -5.61 -10.95 -16.81
N ALA A 288 -5.18 -10.58 -18.01
CA ALA A 288 -5.18 -11.47 -19.17
C ALA A 288 -3.98 -12.43 -19.15
N ILE A 289 -4.04 -13.48 -18.33
CA ILE A 289 -2.99 -14.48 -18.20
C ILE A 289 -2.82 -15.25 -19.54
N PRO A 290 -1.61 -15.31 -20.14
CA PRO A 290 -1.35 -16.03 -21.37
C PRO A 290 -1.79 -17.49 -21.31
N GLY A 291 -2.57 -17.92 -22.31
CA GLY A 291 -3.10 -19.29 -22.39
C GLY A 291 -4.39 -19.52 -21.60
N ILE A 292 -4.77 -18.59 -20.72
CA ILE A 292 -6.03 -18.62 -19.97
C ILE A 292 -7.01 -17.62 -20.57
N TYR A 293 -6.57 -16.37 -20.77
CA TYR A 293 -7.39 -15.29 -21.31
C TYR A 293 -6.81 -14.76 -22.64
N PRO A 294 -7.67 -14.27 -23.55
CA PRO A 294 -7.20 -13.67 -24.79
C PRO A 294 -6.42 -12.37 -24.53
N PRO A 295 -5.38 -12.06 -25.31
CA PRO A 295 -4.68 -10.79 -25.21
C PRO A 295 -5.59 -9.60 -25.51
N VAL A 296 -5.43 -8.51 -24.76
CA VAL A 296 -6.34 -7.36 -24.74
C VAL A 296 -5.73 -6.16 -25.47
N SER A 297 -6.53 -5.50 -26.31
CA SER A 297 -6.17 -4.20 -26.89
C SER A 297 -6.50 -3.08 -25.91
N LEU A 298 -5.54 -2.21 -25.62
CA LEU A 298 -5.77 -1.03 -24.77
C LEU A 298 -6.49 0.08 -25.55
N TRP A 299 -7.31 0.83 -24.82
CA TRP A 299 -8.09 1.94 -25.35
C TRP A 299 -7.78 3.21 -24.56
N ALA A 300 -7.91 4.36 -25.20
CA ALA A 300 -7.72 5.67 -24.63
C ALA A 300 -8.84 6.63 -25.06
N LYS A 301 -9.02 7.74 -24.33
CA LYS A 301 -9.86 8.86 -24.79
C LYS A 301 -9.01 9.88 -25.55
N ASN A 302 -9.48 10.36 -26.70
CA ASN A 302 -8.87 11.50 -27.39
C ASN A 302 -9.30 12.83 -26.74
N ILE A 303 -8.88 13.96 -27.31
CA ILE A 303 -9.22 15.30 -26.79
C ILE A 303 -10.74 15.59 -26.85
N ASP A 304 -11.44 14.94 -27.78
CA ASP A 304 -12.89 15.05 -27.98
C ASP A 304 -13.67 14.08 -27.08
N GLY A 305 -12.98 13.29 -26.25
CA GLY A 305 -13.57 12.29 -25.36
C GLY A 305 -13.94 10.96 -26.03
N GLU A 306 -13.63 10.79 -27.31
CA GLU A 306 -13.92 9.57 -28.07
C GLU A 306 -12.93 8.46 -27.75
N ARG A 307 -13.42 7.21 -27.72
CA ARG A 307 -12.58 6.04 -27.47
C ARG A 307 -11.79 5.68 -28.72
N VAL A 308 -10.46 5.72 -28.61
CA VAL A 308 -9.51 5.35 -29.66
C VAL A 308 -8.56 4.24 -29.18
N PRO A 309 -8.03 3.39 -30.06
CA PRO A 309 -7.00 2.42 -29.66
C PRO A 309 -5.75 3.14 -29.14
N TYR A 310 -5.25 2.77 -27.96
CA TYR A 310 -4.07 3.41 -27.37
C TYR A 310 -2.79 3.12 -28.18
N ILE A 311 -2.59 1.85 -28.57
CA ILE A 311 -1.51 1.43 -29.47
C ILE A 311 -2.11 0.48 -30.52
N PRO A 312 -2.50 1.00 -31.69
CA PRO A 312 -3.07 0.19 -32.76
C PRO A 312 -2.21 -1.02 -33.11
N GLY A 313 -2.85 -2.17 -33.29
CA GLY A 313 -2.17 -3.42 -33.67
C GLY A 313 -1.36 -4.10 -32.56
N ARG A 314 -1.36 -3.58 -31.33
CA ARG A 314 -0.71 -4.21 -30.18
C ARG A 314 -1.73 -4.74 -29.19
N LYS A 315 -1.40 -5.90 -28.62
CA LYS A 315 -2.17 -6.53 -27.54
C LYS A 315 -1.28 -6.74 -26.33
N PHE A 316 -1.93 -6.77 -25.17
CA PHE A 316 -1.30 -6.85 -23.87
C PHE A 316 -1.87 -8.03 -23.07
N VAL A 317 -1.05 -8.53 -22.17
CA VAL A 317 -1.32 -9.65 -21.27
C VAL A 317 -0.82 -9.30 -19.86
N ASP A 318 -1.07 -10.21 -18.92
CA ASP A 318 -0.74 -10.03 -17.51
C ASP A 318 0.73 -9.60 -17.28
N GLY A 319 0.89 -8.53 -16.50
CA GLY A 319 2.19 -7.95 -16.13
C GLY A 319 2.96 -8.72 -15.07
N SER A 320 2.28 -9.52 -14.24
CA SER A 320 2.83 -10.26 -13.10
C SER A 320 3.90 -11.28 -13.48
N ILE A 321 3.84 -11.80 -14.70
CA ILE A 321 4.81 -12.77 -15.23
C ILE A 321 6.22 -12.17 -15.38
N VAL A 322 6.29 -10.84 -15.56
CA VAL A 322 7.55 -10.13 -15.84
C VAL A 322 7.96 -9.23 -14.68
N ASP A 323 7.02 -8.47 -14.09
CA ASP A 323 7.29 -7.54 -12.99
C ASP A 323 6.03 -7.28 -12.16
N ASP A 324 5.73 -8.17 -11.22
CA ASP A 324 4.56 -8.09 -10.34
C ASP A 324 4.65 -6.94 -9.32
N LEU A 325 5.87 -6.50 -8.99
CA LEU A 325 6.14 -5.44 -8.00
C LEU A 325 7.17 -4.42 -8.54
N PRO A 326 6.71 -3.39 -9.28
CA PRO A 326 7.58 -2.46 -10.02
C PRO A 326 8.22 -1.36 -9.14
N ILE A 327 8.80 -1.73 -7.98
CA ILE A 327 9.32 -0.80 -6.96
C ILE A 327 10.27 0.25 -7.56
N ARG A 328 11.23 -0.16 -8.40
CA ARG A 328 12.21 0.77 -9.02
C ARG A 328 11.55 1.81 -9.92
N ARG A 329 10.46 1.43 -10.61
CA ARG A 329 9.73 2.36 -11.49
C ARG A 329 8.90 3.34 -10.68
N LEU A 330 8.26 2.87 -9.61
CA LEU A 330 7.53 3.71 -8.67
C LEU A 330 8.46 4.69 -7.95
N ALA A 331 9.63 4.24 -7.50
CA ALA A 331 10.66 5.09 -6.91
C ALA A 331 11.08 6.22 -7.87
N ARG A 332 11.28 5.90 -9.15
CA ARG A 332 11.65 6.89 -10.17
C ARG A 332 10.53 7.89 -10.49
N LEU A 333 9.28 7.44 -10.55
CA LEU A 333 8.16 8.30 -10.98
C LEU A 333 7.58 9.15 -9.84
N TYR A 334 7.64 8.65 -8.62
CA TYR A 334 6.91 9.20 -7.48
C TYR A 334 7.78 9.43 -6.23
N GLY A 335 9.09 9.14 -6.27
CA GLY A 335 9.92 9.24 -5.06
C GLY A 335 9.54 8.22 -3.97
N VAL A 336 8.94 7.09 -4.37
CA VAL A 336 8.58 6.02 -3.43
C VAL A 336 9.84 5.41 -2.82
N ASN A 337 9.88 5.37 -1.50
CA ASN A 337 10.99 4.79 -0.72
C ASN A 337 10.51 3.84 0.41
N HIS A 338 9.20 3.70 0.58
CA HIS A 338 8.57 2.76 1.50
C HIS A 338 7.42 2.05 0.78
N SER A 339 7.28 0.74 0.96
CA SER A 339 6.28 -0.06 0.25
C SER A 339 5.53 -0.97 1.21
N ILE A 340 4.21 -0.83 1.24
CA ILE A 340 3.30 -1.77 1.87
C ILE A 340 2.90 -2.78 0.80
N VAL A 341 3.29 -4.04 0.97
CA VAL A 341 3.05 -5.09 -0.03
C VAL A 341 2.01 -6.07 0.48
N SER A 342 0.87 -6.14 -0.21
CA SER A 342 -0.09 -7.21 -0.03
C SER A 342 0.22 -8.31 -1.05
N GLN A 343 0.79 -9.42 -0.58
CA GLN A 343 1.27 -10.52 -1.41
C GLN A 343 0.34 -11.73 -1.28
N THR A 344 -0.31 -12.10 -2.38
CA THR A 344 -1.27 -13.21 -2.45
C THR A 344 -0.80 -14.35 -3.37
N ASN A 345 0.38 -14.23 -3.98
CA ASN A 345 0.94 -15.31 -4.79
C ASN A 345 1.37 -16.53 -3.94
N PRO A 346 0.81 -17.73 -4.19
CA PRO A 346 1.11 -18.93 -3.40
C PRO A 346 2.58 -19.34 -3.40
N HIS A 347 3.31 -19.06 -4.49
CA HIS A 347 4.71 -19.45 -4.66
C HIS A 347 5.69 -18.62 -3.80
N VAL A 348 5.23 -17.51 -3.21
CA VAL A 348 6.05 -16.62 -2.36
C VAL A 348 6.01 -17.08 -0.88
N VAL A 349 5.04 -17.90 -0.50
CA VAL A 349 4.84 -18.42 0.87
C VAL A 349 6.10 -19.12 1.45
N PRO A 350 6.86 -19.95 0.72
CA PRO A 350 8.08 -20.57 1.23
C PRO A 350 9.24 -19.59 1.48
N PHE A 351 9.15 -18.36 0.97
CA PHE A 351 10.21 -17.35 1.03
C PHE A 351 9.91 -16.22 2.02
N LEU A 352 8.64 -16.02 2.39
CA LEU A 352 8.22 -15.03 3.40
C LEU A 352 8.74 -15.39 4.80
N SER A 353 8.81 -16.68 5.14
CA SER A 353 9.25 -17.17 6.46
C SER A 353 10.77 -17.30 6.61
N ARG A 354 11.56 -16.99 5.58
CA ARG A 354 13.00 -17.30 5.56
C ARG A 354 13.88 -16.25 6.25
N ASN A 355 13.32 -15.13 6.70
CA ASN A 355 14.02 -14.06 7.43
C ASN A 355 13.76 -14.05 8.95
N GLU A 356 13.04 -15.04 9.48
CA GLU A 356 12.87 -15.22 10.93
C GLU A 356 13.65 -16.46 11.37
N ASN A 357 14.67 -16.24 12.21
CA ASN A 357 15.55 -17.29 12.69
C ASN A 357 14.80 -18.37 13.48
N THR A 358 15.07 -19.62 13.08
CA THR A 358 15.18 -20.86 13.90
C THR A 358 13.96 -21.36 14.70
N ASP A 359 13.64 -22.63 14.42
CA ASP A 359 12.84 -23.59 15.18
C ASP A 359 11.30 -23.50 15.13
N SER A 360 10.71 -23.87 13.98
CA SER A 360 9.52 -24.78 13.91
C SER A 360 8.94 -24.94 12.50
N SER A 361 9.73 -25.30 11.48
CA SER A 361 9.25 -25.39 10.08
C SER A 361 8.22 -26.51 9.81
N LEU A 362 7.95 -27.39 10.78
CA LEU A 362 7.05 -28.53 10.61
C LEU A 362 5.65 -28.32 11.22
N SER A 363 5.47 -27.35 12.13
CA SER A 363 4.16 -27.09 12.74
C SER A 363 3.24 -26.27 11.85
N THR A 364 3.79 -25.30 11.11
CA THR A 364 3.00 -24.34 10.30
C THR A 364 2.36 -24.98 9.07
N LEU A 365 3.02 -25.96 8.45
CA LEU A 365 2.45 -26.73 7.33
C LEU A 365 1.33 -27.67 7.79
N GLY A 366 1.44 -28.23 9.00
CA GLY A 366 0.41 -29.06 9.61
C GLY A 366 -0.85 -28.25 9.94
N ASP A 367 -0.68 -27.08 10.56
CA ASP A 367 -1.79 -26.18 10.90
C ASP A 367 -2.48 -25.60 9.65
N TRP A 368 -1.73 -25.34 8.57
CA TRP A 368 -2.28 -24.88 7.30
C TRP A 368 -3.14 -25.94 6.60
N ALA A 369 -2.73 -27.21 6.64
CA ALA A 369 -3.50 -28.31 6.06
C ALA A 369 -4.74 -28.64 6.91
N LEU A 370 -4.63 -28.59 8.24
CA LEU A 370 -5.73 -28.91 9.15
C LEU A 370 -6.85 -27.86 9.12
N ARG A 371 -6.51 -26.57 9.02
CA ARG A 371 -7.51 -25.48 8.94
C ARG A 371 -8.28 -25.41 7.62
N ASN A 372 -7.75 -25.98 6.54
CA ASN A 372 -8.35 -25.89 5.20
C ASN A 372 -8.96 -27.20 4.68
N VAL A 373 -8.92 -28.28 5.49
CA VAL A 373 -9.49 -29.59 5.14
C VAL A 373 -10.58 -30.04 6.15
N SER A 374 -10.94 -29.21 7.13
CA SER A 374 -12.02 -29.49 8.10
C SER A 374 -13.32 -28.78 7.74
#